data_AF-C0BVN1-F1
#
_entry.id   AF-C0BVN1-F1
#
_cell.length_a   1.000
_cell.length_b   1.000
_cell.length_c   1.000
_cell.angle_alpha   90.00
_cell.angle_beta   90.00
_cell.angle_gamma   90.00
#
_symmetry.space_group_name_H-M   'P 1'
#
loop_
_entity.id
_entity.type
_entity.pdbx_description
1 polymer ?
#
loop_
_entity_poly.entity_id
_entity_poly.type
_entity_poly.pdbx_seq_one_letter_code
_entity_poly.pdbx_strand_id
1 'polypeptide(L)' 'DRIWGIGLSMHDPARFNPSQWRGRNLLGYALMLTRRKLSRID' A
#
# COMPACT_ATOMS: atom_id res chain seq x y z
N ASP A 1 -0.24 -5.45 -8.97
CA ASP A 1 -1.61 -5.94 -9.25
C ASP A 1 -2.64 -4.95 -8.65
N ARG A 2 -3.95 -5.21 -8.79
CA ARG A 2 -5.02 -4.30 -8.31
C ARG A 2 -5.64 -4.70 -6.96
N ILE A 3 -5.29 -5.86 -6.40
CA ILE A 3 -5.79 -6.32 -5.10
C ILE A 3 -4.77 -5.97 -4.01
N TRP A 4 -3.55 -6.45 -4.15
CA TRP A 4 -2.48 -6.28 -3.18
C TRP A 4 -1.70 -4.97 -3.39
N GLY A 5 -1.45 -4.57 -4.64
CA GLY A 5 -0.78 -3.32 -4.99
C GLY A 5 -1.72 -2.17 -5.36
N ILE A 6 -1.11 -1.04 -5.77
CA ILE A 6 -1.81 0.20 -6.16
C ILE A 6 -2.31 0.20 -7.61
N GLY A 7 -2.05 -0.85 -8.38
CA GLY A 7 -2.49 -0.98 -9.77
C GLY A 7 -1.78 -0.06 -10.78
N LEU A 8 -0.63 0.52 -10.42
CA LEU A 8 0.22 1.36 -11.29
C LEU A 8 1.63 0.78 -11.41
N SER A 9 2.34 1.14 -12.47
CA SER A 9 3.76 0.81 -12.66
C SER A 9 4.63 1.54 -11.63
N MET A 10 5.79 0.97 -11.31
CA MET A 10 6.79 1.62 -10.46
C MET A 10 7.36 2.91 -11.07
N HIS A 11 7.32 3.03 -12.40
CA HIS A 11 7.77 4.20 -13.15
C HIS A 11 6.65 5.19 -13.45
N ASP A 12 5.41 4.87 -13.09
CA ASP A 12 4.29 5.78 -13.30
C ASP A 12 4.31 6.89 -12.22
N PRO A 13 4.45 8.18 -12.58
CA PRO A 13 4.48 9.26 -11.61
C PRO A 13 3.17 9.37 -10.80
N ALA A 14 2.04 8.88 -11.31
CA ALA A 14 0.77 8.81 -10.59
C ALA A 14 0.83 7.93 -9.33
N ARG A 15 1.87 7.10 -9.17
CA ARG A 15 2.08 6.30 -7.95
C ARG A 15 2.15 7.14 -6.68
N PHE A 16 2.54 8.42 -6.80
CA PHE A 16 2.61 9.36 -5.69
C PHE A 16 1.28 10.06 -5.37
N ASN A 17 0.24 9.87 -6.19
CA ASN A 17 -1.09 10.43 -5.99
C ASN A 17 -2.11 9.31 -5.68
N PRO A 18 -2.49 9.09 -4.40
CA PRO A 18 -3.43 8.03 -4.02
C PRO A 18 -4.79 8.10 -4.71
N SER A 19 -5.27 9.29 -5.10
CA SER A 19 -6.55 9.44 -5.83
C SER A 19 -6.52 8.83 -7.24
N GLN A 20 -5.32 8.58 -7.78
CA GLN A 20 -5.13 7.96 -9.09
C GLN A 20 -4.82 6.46 -9.02
N TRP A 21 -4.74 5.90 -7.81
CA TRP A 21 -4.50 4.47 -7.65
C TRP A 21 -5.68 3.66 -8.19
N ARG A 22 -5.36 2.56 -8.86
CA ARG A 22 -6.34 1.65 -9.49
C ARG A 22 -6.43 0.32 -8.76
N GLY A 23 -5.75 0.20 -7.62
CA GLY A 23 -5.68 -1.00 -6.81
C GLY A 23 -5.94 -0.71 -5.33
N ARG A 24 -6.32 -1.75 -4.60
CA ARG A 24 -6.77 -1.65 -3.20
C ARG A 24 -5.63 -1.49 -2.20
N ASN A 25 -4.38 -1.75 -2.60
CA ASN A 25 -3.20 -1.68 -1.74
C ASN A 25 -3.34 -2.47 -0.42
N LEU A 26 -3.97 -3.66 -0.47
CA LEU A 26 -4.19 -4.46 0.74
C LEU A 26 -2.88 -4.88 1.42
N LEU A 27 -1.80 -5.05 0.64
CA LEU A 27 -0.48 -5.36 1.21
C LEU A 27 0.05 -4.19 2.04
N GLY A 28 -0.05 -2.95 1.54
CA GLY A 28 0.35 -1.77 2.29
C GLY A 28 -0.43 -1.62 3.61
N TYR A 29 -1.74 -1.87 3.57
CA TYR A 29 -2.58 -1.87 4.77
C TYR A 29 -2.15 -2.95 5.78
N ALA A 30 -1.93 -4.18 5.32
CA ALA A 30 -1.46 -5.28 6.16
C ALA A 30 -0.10 -4.96 6.80
N LEU A 31 0.84 -4.39 6.04
CA LEU A 31 2.14 -3.97 6.57
C LEU A 31 2.01 -2.88 7.64
N MET A 32 1.13 -1.89 7.46
CA MET A 32 0.87 -0.87 8.49
C MET A 32 0.23 -1.46 9.75
N LEU A 33 -0.66 -2.45 9.62
CA LEU A 33 -1.21 -3.19 10.76
C LEU A 33 -0.12 -3.97 11.49
N THR A 34 0.70 -4.75 10.76
CA THR A 34 1.79 -5.54 11.33
C THR A 34 2.80 -4.64 12.04
N ARG A 35 3.23 -3.54 11.42
CA ARG A 35 4.13 -2.57 12.04
C ARG A 35 3.58 -2.05 13.36
N ARG A 36 2.29 -1.68 13.41
CA ARG A 36 1.63 -1.22 14.65
C ARG A 36 1.56 -2.30 15.73
N LYS A 37 1.41 -3.57 15.36
CA LYS A 37 1.43 -4.67 16.32
C LYS A 37 2.83 -4.90 16.87
N LEU A 38 3.84 -4.88 16.00
CA LEU A 38 5.24 -5.06 16.40
C LEU A 38 5.76 -3.88 17.25
N SER A 39 5.30 -2.66 16.99
CA SER A 39 5.67 -1.48 17.79
C SER A 39 4.96 -1.38 19.14
N ARG A 40 4.06 -2.32 19.47
CA ARG A 40 3.37 -2.42 20.77
C ARG A 40 3.94 -3.56 21.64
N ILE A 41 5.04 -4.16 21.19
CA ILE A 41 5.82 -5.11 21.98
C ILE A 41 6.83 -4.25 22.74
N ASP A 42 6.45 -3.86 23.96
CA ASP A 42 7.37 -3.40 25.01
C ASP A 42 7.95 -4.61 25.75
#